data_AF-A0A5K1HF56-F1
#
_entry.id   AF-A0A5K1HF56-F1
#
_cell.length_a   1.000
_cell.length_b   1.000
_cell.length_c   1.000
_cell.angle_alpha   90.00
_cell.angle_beta   90.00
_cell.angle_gamma   90.00
#
_symmetry.space_group_name_H-M   'P 1'
#
loop_
_entity.id
_entity.type
_entity.pdbx_description
1 polymer ?
#
loop_
_entity_poly.entity_id
_entity_poly.type
_entity_poly.pdbx_seq_one_letter_code
_entity_poly.pdbx_strand_id
1 'polypeptide(L)'
;HQQEDERDLRGEGGGAGSQVQEPGAEHNFALDHPNIVEMKDYFLKMIDGECTLFILMEHMDTSLYNLMKECRKKKRAITQQQRKIFAFQLVKALAYLE
;
A
#
# COMPACT_ATOMS: atom_id res chain seq x y z
N HIS A 1 22.72 -54.19 25.35
CA HIS A 1 23.88 -53.81 24.52
C HIS A 1 23.34 -53.07 23.31
N GLN A 2 23.53 -51.74 23.24
CA GLN A 2 24.65 -51.06 22.56
C GLN A 2 24.62 -51.38 21.05
N GLN A 3 24.67 -50.48 20.07
CA GLN A 3 25.05 -49.07 19.93
C GLN A 3 24.57 -48.67 18.51
N GLU A 4 23.97 -47.50 18.29
CA GLU A 4 24.59 -46.34 17.61
C GLU A 4 25.19 -46.63 16.22
N ASP A 5 24.55 -46.10 15.16
CA ASP A 5 25.21 -45.40 14.05
C ASP A 5 24.14 -44.75 13.14
N GLU A 6 23.62 -43.60 13.56
CA GLU A 6 22.98 -42.62 12.66
C GLU A 6 23.97 -41.47 12.47
N ARG A 7 24.79 -41.58 11.43
CA ARG A 7 25.50 -40.45 10.83
C ARG A 7 25.28 -40.51 9.33
N ASP A 8 24.43 -39.62 8.83
CA ASP A 8 24.67 -39.07 7.51
C ASP A 8 24.43 -37.56 7.50
N LEU A 9 25.56 -36.88 7.34
CA LEU A 9 25.76 -35.46 7.16
C LEU A 9 25.14 -35.00 5.83
N ARG A 10 24.09 -34.19 5.92
CA ARG A 10 23.76 -33.17 4.91
C ARG A 10 23.40 -31.93 5.70
N GLY A 11 24.32 -31.01 5.91
CA GLY A 11 24.85 -30.17 4.84
C GLY A 11 24.19 -28.82 5.02
N GLU A 12 24.82 -27.98 5.84
CA GLU A 12 24.48 -26.57 5.98
C GLU A 12 24.50 -25.90 4.60
N GLY A 13 23.35 -25.37 4.20
CA GLY A 13 23.21 -24.49 3.05
C GLY A 13 22.14 -23.49 3.42
N GLY A 14 22.56 -22.30 3.85
CA GLY A 14 21.70 -21.22 4.31
C GLY A 14 20.65 -20.85 3.26
N GLY A 15 19.44 -21.38 3.43
CA GLY A 15 18.26 -20.80 2.84
C GLY A 15 17.87 -19.62 3.71
N ALA A 16 18.11 -18.39 3.23
CA ALA A 16 17.35 -17.23 3.68
C ALA A 16 15.89 -17.47 3.27
N GLY A 17 15.20 -18.31 4.04
CA GLY A 17 13.77 -18.49 3.95
C GLY A 17 13.15 -17.16 4.33
N SER A 18 12.75 -16.39 3.33
CA SER A 18 11.77 -15.32 3.51
C SER A 18 10.52 -16.00 4.06
N GLN A 19 10.39 -16.03 5.38
CA GLN A 19 9.13 -16.36 6.04
C GLN A 19 8.19 -15.21 5.69
N VAL A 20 7.47 -15.38 4.59
CA VAL A 20 6.26 -14.61 4.32
C VAL A 20 5.29 -15.07 5.39
N GLN A 21 5.16 -14.28 6.45
CA GLN A 21 4.09 -14.46 7.40
C GLN A 21 2.82 -14.05 6.67
N GLU A 22 2.07 -15.03 6.17
CA GLU A 22 0.77 -14.77 5.55
C GLU A 22 -0.10 -14.05 6.58
N PRO A 23 -0.65 -12.86 6.27
CA PRO A 23 -1.49 -12.15 7.20
C PRO A 23 -2.73 -13.01 7.47
N GLY A 24 -2.92 -13.38 8.74
CA GLY A 24 -4.16 -13.95 9.23
C GLY A 24 -5.31 -13.06 8.82
N ALA A 25 -6.27 -13.64 8.11
CA ALA A 25 -7.42 -12.96 7.55
C ALA A 25 -8.27 -12.31 8.65
N GLU A 26 -8.13 -11.00 8.83
CA GLU A 26 -9.18 -10.14 9.41
C GLU A 26 -9.34 -8.90 8.53
N HIS A 27 -10.20 -9.03 7.52
CA HIS A 27 -10.68 -7.94 6.68
C HIS A 27 -11.67 -7.06 7.45
N ASN A 28 -11.39 -5.75 7.51
CA ASN A 28 -12.32 -4.62 7.32
C ASN A 28 -11.90 -3.38 8.14
N PHE A 29 -10.85 -2.70 7.68
CA PHE A 29 -10.66 -1.26 7.93
C PHE A 29 -10.81 -0.47 6.61
N ALA A 30 -11.71 -0.94 5.73
CA ALA A 30 -11.85 -0.34 4.41
C ALA A 30 -12.69 0.93 4.50
N LEU A 31 -12.05 2.07 4.31
CA LEU A 31 -12.72 3.30 3.92
C LEU A 31 -13.31 3.06 2.53
N ASP A 32 -14.61 2.74 2.47
CA ASP A 32 -15.32 2.50 1.22
C ASP A 32 -16.04 3.78 0.78
N HIS A 33 -15.33 4.61 0.03
CA HIS A 33 -15.88 5.85 -0.49
C HIS A 33 -15.24 6.20 -1.85
N PRO A 34 -16.03 6.58 -2.88
CA PRO A 34 -15.54 6.85 -4.23
C PRO A 34 -14.62 8.08 -4.37
N ASN A 35 -14.42 8.84 -3.28
CA ASN A 35 -13.47 9.97 -3.23
C ASN A 35 -12.31 9.73 -2.26
N ILE A 36 -12.13 8.49 -1.80
CA ILE A 36 -11.00 8.03 -0.99
C ILE A 36 -10.33 6.90 -1.78
N VAL A 37 -8.99 6.90 -1.82
CA VAL A 37 -8.24 5.86 -2.54
C VAL A 37 -8.39 4.54 -1.80
N GLU A 38 -8.79 3.49 -2.52
CA GLU A 38 -8.96 2.16 -1.96
C GLU A 38 -7.60 1.56 -1.54
N MET A 39 -7.52 1.08 -0.30
CA MET A 39 -6.45 0.18 0.12
C MET A 39 -6.85 -1.26 -0.23
N LYS A 40 -6.10 -1.88 -1.13
CA LYS A 40 -6.40 -3.22 -1.66
C LYS A 40 -5.85 -4.34 -0.78
N ASP A 41 -4.67 -4.12 -0.21
CA ASP A 41 -3.99 -5.12 0.63
C ASP A 41 -2.90 -4.46 1.48
N TYR A 42 -2.39 -5.18 2.46
CA TYR A 42 -1.17 -4.82 3.17
C TYR A 42 -0.44 -6.08 3.65
N PHE A 43 0.89 -6.01 3.72
CA PHE A 43 1.68 -7.11 4.28
C PHE A 43 2.96 -6.60 4.93
N LEU A 44 3.49 -7.43 5.83
CA LEU A 44 4.74 -7.16 6.53
C LEU A 44 5.86 -8.00 5.91
N LYS A 45 7.05 -7.40 5.79
CA LYS A 45 8.24 -8.11 5.31
C LYS A 45 9.47 -7.67 6.09
N MET A 46 10.33 -8.62 6.43
CA MET A 46 11.66 -8.34 6.98
C MET A 46 12.63 -7.95 5.86
N ILE A 47 13.22 -6.76 5.95
CA ILE A 47 14.23 -6.22 5.02
C ILE A 47 15.38 -5.70 5.87
N ASP A 48 16.58 -6.25 5.67
CA ASP A 48 17.80 -5.84 6.39
C ASP A 48 17.66 -5.82 7.93
N GLY A 49 16.86 -6.75 8.47
CA GLY A 49 16.59 -6.87 9.91
C GLY A 49 15.48 -5.96 10.42
N GLU A 50 14.88 -5.13 9.57
CA GLU A 50 13.76 -4.25 9.89
C GLU A 50 12.43 -4.80 9.37
N CYS A 51 11.38 -4.69 10.19
CA CYS A 51 10.02 -5.04 9.80
C CYS A 51 9.39 -3.88 9.04
N THR A 52 9.13 -4.06 7.75
CA THR A 52 8.54 -3.05 6.86
C THR A 52 7.08 -3.39 6.55
N LEU A 53 6.19 -2.41 6.70
CA LEU A 53 4.79 -2.47 6.26
C LEU A 53 4.67 -1.99 4.81
N PHE A 54 4.15 -2.86 3.95
CA PHE A 54 3.77 -2.55 2.58
C PHE A 54 2.26 -2.35 2.52
N ILE A 55 1.84 -1.21 1.97
CA ILE A 55 0.43 -0.87 1.77
C ILE A 55 0.17 -0.82 0.26
N LEU A 56 -0.75 -1.64 -0.22
CA LEU A 56 -1.15 -1.70 -1.62
C LEU A 56 -2.41 -0.86 -1.79
N MET A 57 -2.33 0.14 -2.66
CA MET A 57 -3.43 1.09 -2.92
C MET A 57 -3.82 1.07 -4.40
N GLU A 58 -5.03 1.50 -4.70
CA GLU A 58 -5.44 1.82 -6.07
C GLU A 58 -4.52 2.90 -6.69
N HIS A 59 -4.16 2.71 -7.95
CA HIS A 59 -3.31 3.64 -8.68
C HIS A 59 -4.12 4.82 -9.25
N MET A 60 -3.64 6.04 -9.03
CA MET A 60 -4.20 7.27 -9.59
C MET A 60 -3.17 7.97 -10.48
N ASP A 61 -3.51 8.22 -11.75
CA ASP A 61 -2.58 8.74 -12.77
C ASP A 61 -2.03 10.15 -12.44
N THR A 62 -2.77 10.95 -11.68
CA THR A 62 -2.38 12.32 -11.38
C THR A 62 -2.88 12.79 -10.03
N SER A 63 -2.32 13.92 -9.57
CA SER A 63 -2.76 14.63 -8.38
C SER A 63 -3.24 16.03 -8.75
N LEU A 64 -4.10 16.61 -7.91
CA LEU A 64 -4.50 18.02 -8.07
C LEU A 64 -3.30 18.96 -8.12
N TYR A 65 -2.26 18.68 -7.31
CA TYR A 65 -1.01 19.42 -7.34
C TYR A 65 -0.33 19.38 -8.72
N ASN A 66 -0.17 18.19 -9.30
CA ASN A 66 0.44 18.03 -10.62
C ASN A 66 -0.38 18.73 -11.71
N LEU A 67 -1.71 18.60 -11.67
CA LEU A 67 -2.61 19.32 -12.56
C LEU A 67 -2.42 20.84 -12.47
N MET A 68 -2.41 21.39 -11.24
CA MET A 68 -2.21 22.82 -11.02
C MET A 68 -0.84 23.31 -11.50
N LYS A 69 0.21 22.52 -11.27
CA LYS A 69 1.57 22.80 -11.76
C LYS A 69 1.60 22.89 -13.29
N GLU A 70 0.94 21.96 -13.99
CA GLU A 70 0.83 21.97 -15.45
C GLU A 70 0.01 23.14 -15.98
N CYS A 71 -1.12 23.46 -15.35
CA CYS A 71 -1.91 24.65 -15.65
C CYS A 71 -1.06 25.92 -15.55
N ARG A 72 -0.27 26.08 -14.48
CA ARG A 72 0.63 27.21 -14.28
C ARG A 72 1.70 27.30 -15.36
N LYS A 73 2.36 26.19 -15.71
CA LYS A 73 3.35 26.15 -16.81
C LYS A 73 2.74 26.62 -18.13
N LYS A 74 1.51 26.21 -18.41
CA LYS A 74 0.79 26.54 -19.65
C LYS A 74 0.08 27.91 -19.59
N LYS A 75 0.24 28.67 -18.50
CA LYS A 75 -0.49 29.94 -18.23
C LYS A 75 -2.01 29.80 -18.41
N ARG A 76 -2.56 28.62 -18.10
CA ARG A 76 -3.99 28.33 -18.13
C ARG A 76 -4.51 28.22 -16.70
N ALA A 77 -5.72 28.70 -16.45
CA ALA A 77 -6.41 28.48 -15.19
C ALA A 77 -7.20 27.18 -15.25
N ILE A 78 -7.35 26.52 -14.10
CA ILE A 78 -8.40 25.49 -13.91
C ILE A 78 -9.75 26.19 -14.06
N THR A 79 -10.68 25.59 -14.80
CA THR A 79 -12.01 26.17 -15.02
C THR A 79 -12.80 26.27 -13.71
N GLN A 80 -13.79 27.16 -13.66
CA GLN A 80 -14.66 27.27 -12.47
C GLN A 80 -15.40 25.96 -12.18
N GLN A 81 -15.83 25.24 -13.22
CA GLN A 81 -16.53 23.97 -13.09
C GLN A 81 -15.62 22.90 -12.46
N GLN A 82 -14.38 22.76 -12.92
CA GLN A 82 -13.41 21.83 -12.34
C GLN A 82 -13.13 22.15 -10.86
N ARG A 83 -12.98 23.44 -10.50
CA ARG A 83 -12.82 23.82 -9.08
C ARG A 83 -14.00 23.38 -8.22
N LYS A 84 -15.23 23.55 -8.71
CA LYS A 84 -16.44 23.09 -8.00
C LYS A 84 -16.45 21.58 -7.82
N ILE A 85 -16.08 20.81 -8.85
CA ILE A 85 -16.02 19.35 -8.78
C ILE A 85 -14.99 18.89 -7.75
N PHE A 86 -13.77 19.41 -7.80
CA PHE A 86 -12.71 19.03 -6.86
C PHE A 86 -13.07 19.36 -5.42
N ALA A 87 -13.60 20.57 -5.18
CA ALA A 87 -14.03 20.96 -3.84
C ALA A 87 -15.17 20.08 -3.32
N PHE A 88 -16.16 19.77 -4.17
CA PHE A 88 -17.29 18.93 -3.79
C PHE A 88 -16.86 17.50 -3.43
N GLN A 89 -15.99 16.90 -4.26
CA GLN A 89 -15.45 15.54 -4.00
C GLN A 89 -14.61 15.51 -2.73
N LEU A 90 -13.78 16.52 -2.50
CA LEU A 90 -12.97 16.64 -1.29
C LEU A 90 -13.85 16.73 -0.03
N VAL A 91 -14.84 17.63 -0.04
CA VAL A 91 -15.75 17.79 1.10
C VAL A 91 -16.58 16.53 1.35
N LYS A 92 -17.01 15.82 0.29
CA LYS A 92 -17.69 14.52 0.44
C LYS A 92 -16.82 13.47 1.12
N ALA A 93 -15.56 13.34 0.70
CA ALA A 93 -14.61 12.42 1.35
C ALA A 93 -14.38 12.80 2.81
N LEU A 94 -14.19 14.09 3.10
CA LEU A 94 -13.99 14.56 4.48
C LEU A 94 -15.21 14.28 5.37
N ALA A 95 -16.42 14.55 4.86
CA ALA A 95 -17.66 14.28 5.59
C ALA A 95 -17.91 12.78 5.83
N TYR A 96 -17.33 11.89 5.01
CA TYR A 96 -17.37 10.45 5.24
C TYR A 96 -16.40 10.01 6.36
N LEU A 97 -15.34 10.79 6.60
CA LEU A 97 -14.32 10.49 7.63
C LEU A 97 -14.65 11.08 9.01
N GLU A 98 -15.63 11.99 9.11
CA GLU A 98 -16.15 12.55 10.36
C GLU A 98 -17.09 11.59 11.09
#